data_AF-A0A3N5EXL2-F1
#
_entry.id   AF-A0A3N5EXL2-F1
#
_cell.length_a   1.000
_cell.length_b   1.000
_cell.length_c   1.000
_cell.angle_alpha   90.00
_cell.angle_beta   90.00
_cell.angle_gamma   90.00
#
_symmetry.space_group_name_H-M   'P 1'
#
loop_
_entity.id
_entity.type
_entity.pdbx_description
1 polymer ?
#
loop_
_entity_poly.entity_id
_entity_poly.type
_entity_poly.pdbx_seq_one_letter_code
_entity_poly.pdbx_strand_id
1 'polypeptide(L)'
;MLLLNPKKYQRGHADERSRKLVEKTIDFFEKKGLRRIKEDDQSMVWYEDFLAFIKEEKIFADLLTPAAYGEGVPGRRWDMWRISEFNEVLAFYGLCYWYAWQVTILGLGPIWMGNNEE
;
A
#
# COMPACT_ATOMS: atom_id res chain seq x y z
N MET A 1 16.45 5.13 12.49
CA MET A 1 15.83 4.03 13.26
C MET A 1 15.98 2.77 12.42
N LEU A 2 16.47 1.64 12.98
CA LEU A 2 16.75 0.43 12.18
C LEU A 2 15.48 -0.40 11.88
N LEU A 3 14.44 -0.28 12.70
CA LEU A 3 13.18 -1.03 12.59
C LEU A 3 11.99 -0.07 12.60
N LEU A 4 10.92 -0.40 11.87
CA LEU A 4 9.68 0.37 11.84
C LEU A 4 9.02 0.44 13.23
N ASN A 5 8.63 1.64 13.64
CA ASN A 5 7.84 1.91 14.85
C ASN A 5 6.70 2.88 14.48
N PRO A 6 5.46 2.39 14.36
CA PRO A 6 4.33 3.23 13.97
C PRO A 6 4.09 4.44 14.87
N LYS A 7 4.37 4.32 16.16
CA LYS A 7 4.16 5.40 17.15
C LYS A 7 5.22 6.49 17.11
N LYS A 8 6.33 6.24 16.42
CA LYS A 8 7.44 7.18 16.23
C LYS A 8 7.87 7.18 14.77
N TYR A 9 6.88 7.16 13.88
CA TYR A 9 7.14 7.08 12.46
C TYR A 9 7.75 8.39 11.96
N GLN A 10 9.06 8.33 11.69
CA GLN A 10 9.84 9.43 11.15
C GLN A 10 10.77 8.87 10.07
N ARG A 11 10.48 9.21 8.81
CA ARG A 11 11.23 8.74 7.65
C ARG A 11 11.31 9.85 6.60
N GLY A 12 12.37 9.80 5.78
CA GLY A 12 12.43 10.61 4.56
C GLY A 12 11.50 10.03 3.49
N HIS A 13 10.51 10.80 3.08
CA HIS A 13 9.56 10.41 2.04
C HIS A 13 10.01 10.94 0.68
N ALA A 14 9.68 10.21 -0.39
CA ALA A 14 9.96 10.67 -1.75
C ALA A 14 9.19 11.94 -2.11
N ASP A 15 7.95 12.07 -1.61
CA ASP A 15 7.10 13.23 -1.78
C ASP A 15 5.98 13.27 -0.72
N GLU A 16 5.29 14.41 -0.67
CA GLU A 16 4.22 14.68 0.30
C GLU A 16 2.99 13.76 0.12
N ARG A 17 2.69 13.33 -1.11
CA ARG A 17 1.60 12.38 -1.36
C ARG A 17 1.92 11.03 -0.73
N SER A 18 3.16 10.56 -0.93
CA SER A 18 3.66 9.29 -0.39
C SER A 18 3.63 9.27 1.13
N ARG A 19 4.11 10.36 1.76
CA ARG A 19 4.00 10.55 3.20
C ARG A 19 2.56 10.37 3.70
N LYS A 20 1.61 11.10 3.09
CA LYS A 20 0.19 11.04 3.45
C LYS A 20 -0.39 9.64 3.30
N LEU A 21 -0.09 8.93 2.21
CA LEU A 21 -0.61 7.59 1.99
C LEU A 21 -0.11 6.61 3.07
N VAL A 22 1.17 6.67 3.41
CA VAL A 22 1.75 5.78 4.43
C VAL A 22 1.24 6.13 5.82
N GLU A 23 1.20 7.41 6.19
CA GLU A 23 0.65 7.86 7.48
C GLU A 23 -0.81 7.44 7.64
N LYS A 24 -1.65 7.63 6.62
CA LYS A 24 -3.05 7.16 6.65
C LYS A 24 -3.17 5.65 6.78
N THR A 25 -2.25 4.90 6.16
CA THR A 25 -2.23 3.43 6.25
C THR A 25 -1.85 2.97 7.66
N ILE A 26 -0.85 3.62 8.25
CA ILE A 26 -0.50 3.42 9.67
C ILE A 26 -1.72 3.74 10.56
N ASP A 27 -2.36 4.89 10.36
CA ASP A 27 -3.54 5.30 11.12
C ASP A 27 -4.70 4.31 10.98
N PHE A 28 -4.93 3.75 9.79
CA PHE A 28 -5.94 2.70 9.57
C PHE A 28 -5.70 1.50 10.49
N PHE A 29 -4.47 0.97 10.49
CA PHE A 29 -4.13 -0.20 11.31
C PHE A 29 -4.11 0.11 12.80
N GLU A 30 -3.59 1.27 13.22
CA GLU A 30 -3.59 1.66 14.63
C GLU A 30 -5.02 1.89 15.16
N LYS A 31 -5.93 2.42 14.34
CA LYS A 31 -7.36 2.51 14.68
C LYS A 31 -8.04 1.16 14.75
N LYS A 32 -7.73 0.23 13.83
CA LYS A 32 -8.22 -1.16 13.88
C LYS A 32 -7.73 -1.88 15.14
N GLY A 33 -6.47 -1.64 15.50
CA GLY A 33 -5.85 -2.08 16.74
C GLY A 33 -5.29 -3.51 16.67
N LEU A 34 -4.17 -3.73 17.35
CA LEU A 34 -3.42 -5.00 17.34
C LEU A 34 -4.28 -6.23 17.69
N ARG A 35 -5.17 -6.11 18.67
CA ARG A 35 -6.04 -7.23 19.09
C ARG A 35 -6.91 -7.69 17.93
N ARG A 36 -7.60 -6.75 17.26
CA ARG A 36 -8.50 -7.06 16.16
C ARG A 36 -7.75 -7.61 14.95
N ILE A 37 -6.59 -7.02 14.62
CA ILE A 37 -5.74 -7.50 13.53
C ILE A 37 -5.35 -8.98 13.74
N LYS A 38 -4.95 -9.36 14.97
CA LYS A 38 -4.61 -10.74 15.30
C LYS A 38 -5.81 -11.68 15.27
N GLU A 39 -6.96 -11.25 15.78
CA GLU A 39 -8.20 -12.03 15.75
C GLU A 39 -8.65 -12.30 14.31
N ASP A 40 -8.61 -11.28 13.44
CA ASP A 40 -8.96 -11.40 12.02
C ASP A 40 -8.01 -12.37 11.30
N ASP A 41 -6.70 -12.26 11.54
CA ASP A 41 -5.68 -13.16 10.95
C ASP A 41 -5.90 -14.62 11.36
N GLN A 42 -6.03 -14.89 12.67
CA GLN A 42 -6.24 -16.25 13.20
C GLN A 42 -7.57 -16.86 12.74
N SER A 43 -8.58 -16.02 12.52
CA SER A 43 -9.91 -16.45 12.07
C SER A 43 -10.06 -16.43 10.56
N MET A 44 -9.00 -16.10 9.80
CA MET A 44 -9.00 -16.01 8.34
C MET A 44 -10.11 -15.09 7.79
N VAL A 45 -10.38 -13.98 8.50
CA VAL A 45 -11.41 -13.02 8.12
C VAL A 45 -10.99 -12.30 6.84
N TRP A 46 -11.93 -12.20 5.90
CA TRP A 46 -11.74 -11.41 4.69
C TRP A 46 -11.62 -9.91 5.03
N TYR A 47 -10.55 -9.28 4.57
CA TYR A 47 -10.17 -7.90 4.90
C TYR A 47 -10.89 -6.85 4.01
N GLU A 48 -12.21 -6.95 3.92
CA GLU A 48 -13.05 -6.03 3.12
C GLU A 48 -12.85 -4.56 3.54
N ASP A 49 -12.66 -4.31 4.83
CA ASP A 49 -12.40 -3.00 5.40
C ASP A 49 -11.12 -2.36 4.85
N PHE A 50 -10.06 -3.15 4.72
CA PHE A 50 -8.80 -2.72 4.11
C PHE A 50 -8.98 -2.43 2.62
N LEU A 51 -9.69 -3.27 1.88
CA LEU A 51 -9.92 -3.03 0.44
C LEU A 51 -10.75 -1.78 0.20
N ALA A 52 -11.76 -1.53 1.04
CA ALA A 52 -12.53 -0.28 1.02
C ALA A 52 -11.62 0.93 1.27
N PHE A 53 -10.74 0.86 2.28
CA PHE A 53 -9.74 1.89 2.58
C PHE A 53 -8.78 2.16 1.41
N ILE A 54 -8.21 1.10 0.82
CA ILE A 54 -7.32 1.22 -0.36
C ILE A 54 -8.02 1.92 -1.53
N LYS A 55 -9.30 1.58 -1.76
CA LYS A 55 -10.13 2.19 -2.81
C LYS A 55 -10.39 3.66 -2.53
N GLU A 56 -10.81 4.01 -1.32
CA GLU A 56 -11.13 5.38 -0.92
C GLU A 56 -9.90 6.31 -1.04
N GLU A 57 -8.76 5.85 -0.53
CA GLU A 57 -7.52 6.64 -0.53
C GLU A 57 -6.77 6.60 -1.86
N LYS A 58 -7.21 5.74 -2.80
CA LYS A 58 -6.58 5.48 -4.10
C LYS A 58 -5.13 5.03 -4.01
N ILE A 59 -4.75 4.34 -2.93
CA ILE A 59 -3.35 3.98 -2.64
C ILE A 59 -2.75 3.13 -3.76
N PHE A 60 -3.48 2.10 -4.20
CA PHE A 60 -3.00 1.21 -5.27
C PHE A 60 -2.92 1.95 -6.59
N ALA A 61 -3.88 2.82 -6.91
CA ALA A 61 -3.81 3.62 -8.13
C ALA A 61 -2.61 4.58 -8.13
N ASP A 62 -2.26 5.19 -7.00
CA ASP A 62 -1.06 6.04 -6.89
C ASP A 62 0.23 5.25 -7.02
N LEU A 63 0.35 4.09 -6.37
CA LEU A 63 1.63 3.38 -6.30
C LEU A 63 1.85 2.39 -7.45
N LEU A 64 0.77 1.87 -8.05
CA LEU A 64 0.84 0.81 -9.03
C LEU A 64 0.67 1.35 -10.46
N THR A 65 -0.06 2.43 -10.71
CA THR A 65 -0.23 2.93 -12.08
C THR A 65 1.06 3.54 -12.64
N PRO A 66 1.58 3.06 -13.79
CA PRO A 66 2.73 3.67 -14.46
C PRO A 66 2.43 5.08 -14.93
N ALA A 67 3.47 5.91 -15.04
CA ALA A 67 3.33 7.31 -15.43
C ALA A 67 2.66 7.51 -16.80
N ALA A 68 2.90 6.61 -17.77
CA ALA A 68 2.28 6.64 -19.09
C ALA A 68 0.73 6.57 -19.02
N TYR A 69 0.20 5.81 -18.07
CA TYR A 69 -1.25 5.66 -17.81
C TYR A 69 -1.71 6.52 -16.63
N GLY A 70 -0.84 7.41 -16.15
CA GLY A 70 -1.04 8.20 -14.94
C GLY A 70 -1.87 9.48 -15.13
N GLU A 71 -2.25 9.83 -16.37
CA GLU A 71 -3.02 11.04 -16.70
C GLU A 71 -2.39 12.34 -16.14
N GLY A 72 -1.06 12.40 -16.07
CA GLY A 72 -0.34 13.55 -15.51
C GLY A 72 -0.42 13.68 -13.99
N VAL A 73 -1.04 12.73 -13.27
CA VAL A 73 -1.04 12.70 -11.80
C VAL A 73 0.38 12.35 -11.31
N PRO A 74 1.09 13.27 -10.62
CA PRO A 74 2.50 13.06 -10.27
C PRO A 74 2.75 11.82 -9.38
N GLY A 75 1.74 11.42 -8.60
CA GLY A 75 1.79 10.25 -7.74
C GLY A 75 1.82 8.93 -8.51
N ARG A 76 1.18 8.84 -9.67
CA ARG A 76 1.04 7.62 -10.47
C ARG A 76 2.32 7.34 -11.25
N ARG A 77 3.27 6.68 -10.61
CA ARG A 77 4.56 6.32 -11.21
C ARG A 77 5.18 5.13 -10.48
N TRP A 78 5.93 4.32 -11.22
CA TRP A 78 6.74 3.27 -10.64
C TRP A 78 7.95 3.86 -9.92
N ASP A 79 8.01 3.69 -8.60
CA ASP A 79 9.05 4.27 -7.74
C ASP A 79 9.36 3.31 -6.58
N MET A 80 10.54 2.69 -6.65
CA MET A 80 10.93 1.65 -5.69
C MET A 80 11.12 2.19 -4.27
N TRP A 81 11.42 3.47 -4.08
CA TRP A 81 11.54 4.06 -2.74
C TRP A 81 10.19 4.03 -2.02
N ARG A 82 9.16 4.54 -2.72
CA ARG A 82 7.77 4.62 -2.23
C ARG A 82 7.17 3.24 -2.01
N ILE A 83 7.39 2.34 -2.98
CA ILE A 83 6.88 0.96 -2.92
C ILE A 83 7.53 0.20 -1.76
N SER A 84 8.84 0.34 -1.55
CA SER A 84 9.54 -0.35 -0.47
C SER A 84 9.07 0.11 0.91
N GLU A 85 8.86 1.42 1.08
CA GLU A 85 8.30 2.01 2.30
C GLU A 85 6.89 1.49 2.59
N PHE A 86 6.02 1.46 1.58
CA PHE A 86 4.66 0.97 1.75
C PHE A 86 4.61 -0.54 2.06
N ASN A 87 5.45 -1.33 1.38
CA ASN A 87 5.59 -2.77 1.64
C ASN A 87 6.03 -3.06 3.08
N GLU A 88 7.00 -2.29 3.61
CA GLU A 88 7.44 -2.45 5.00
C GLU A 88 6.29 -2.23 5.99
N VAL A 89 5.44 -1.22 5.75
CA VAL A 89 4.26 -0.94 6.58
C VAL A 89 3.26 -2.07 6.52
N LEU A 90 2.89 -2.55 5.33
CA LEU A 90 1.94 -3.66 5.19
C LEU A 90 2.46 -4.94 5.85
N ALA A 91 3.73 -5.28 5.61
CA ALA A 91 4.35 -6.48 6.17
C ALA A 91 4.45 -6.43 7.70
N PHE A 92 4.60 -5.23 8.29
CA PHE A 92 4.59 -5.06 9.74
C PHE A 92 3.23 -5.37 10.37
N TYR A 93 2.13 -4.93 9.74
CA TYR A 93 0.79 -5.11 10.32
C TYR A 93 0.13 -6.44 10.00
N GLY A 94 0.43 -7.04 8.86
CA GLY A 94 -0.09 -8.37 8.53
C GLY A 94 0.20 -8.79 7.09
N LEU A 95 0.67 -10.02 6.93
CA LEU A 95 1.04 -10.56 5.63
C LEU A 95 -0.15 -10.69 4.67
N CYS A 96 -1.38 -10.84 5.17
CA CYS A 96 -2.59 -10.88 4.34
C CYS A 96 -2.84 -9.55 3.60
N TYR A 97 -2.57 -8.41 4.24
CA TYR A 97 -2.69 -7.09 3.61
C TYR A 97 -1.58 -6.87 2.58
N TRP A 98 -0.36 -7.32 2.90
CA TRP A 98 0.76 -7.32 1.94
C TRP A 98 0.49 -8.24 0.74
N TYR A 99 -0.15 -9.38 0.96
CA TYR A 99 -0.57 -10.30 -0.09
C TYR A 99 -1.53 -9.64 -1.07
N ALA A 100 -2.54 -8.91 -0.59
CA ALA A 100 -3.48 -8.15 -1.45
C ALA A 100 -2.74 -7.18 -2.38
N TRP A 101 -1.73 -6.49 -1.86
CA TRP A 101 -0.84 -5.66 -2.65
C TRP A 101 -0.06 -6.47 -3.69
N GLN A 102 0.61 -7.55 -3.27
CA GLN A 102 1.47 -8.36 -4.12
C GLN A 102 0.71 -8.98 -5.30
N VAL A 103 -0.47 -9.58 -5.06
CA VAL A 103 -1.24 -10.20 -6.15
C VAL A 103 -1.81 -9.16 -7.10
N THR A 104 -2.12 -7.95 -6.62
CA THR A 104 -2.56 -6.85 -7.47
C THR A 104 -1.47 -6.46 -8.45
N ILE A 105 -0.23 -6.24 -7.97
CA ILE A 105 0.88 -5.90 -8.88
C ILE A 105 1.25 -7.06 -9.81
N LEU A 106 1.20 -8.31 -9.34
CA LEU A 106 1.44 -9.47 -10.22
C LEU A 106 0.42 -9.57 -11.35
N GLY A 107 -0.85 -9.24 -11.09
CA GLY A 107 -1.89 -9.20 -12.12
C GLY A 107 -1.72 -8.03 -13.10
N LEU A 108 -1.26 -6.87 -12.63
CA LEU A 108 -1.09 -5.68 -13.45
C LEU A 108 0.22 -5.65 -14.24
N GLY A 109 1.28 -6.26 -13.72
CA GLY A 109 2.60 -6.29 -14.35
C GLY A 109 2.58 -6.74 -15.81
N PRO A 110 1.95 -7.87 -16.16
CA PRO A 110 1.82 -8.32 -17.55
C PRO A 110 1.08 -7.34 -18.46
N ILE A 111 0.14 -6.55 -17.92
CA ILE A 111 -0.62 -5.57 -18.69
C ILE A 111 0.29 -4.42 -19.12
N TRP A 112 1.05 -3.83 -18.19
CA TRP A 112 1.91 -2.68 -18.51
C TRP A 112 3.24 -3.03 -19.17
N MET A 113 3.72 -4.26 -18.98
CA MET A 113 4.92 -4.75 -19.67
C MET A 113 4.60 -5.33 -21.05
N GLY A 114 3.32 -5.53 -21.35
CA GLY A 114 2.86 -5.90 -22.69
C GLY A 114 2.85 -4.69 -23.64
N ASN A 115 2.77 -4.98 -24.93
CA ASN A 115 2.63 -3.97 -25.98
C ASN A 115 1.20 -3.90 -26.53
N ASN A 116 0.21 -4.45 -25.80
CA ASN A 116 -1.19 -4.43 -26.23
C ASN A 116 -1.89 -3.18 -25.68
N GLU A 117 -2.21 -2.25 -26.58
CA GLU A 117 -2.87 -0.97 -26.25
C GLU A 117 -4.38 -0.98 -26.56
N GLU A 118 -4.91 -2.09 -27.10
CA GLU A 118 -6.32 -2.32 -27.43
C GLU A 118 -6.96 -3.38 -26.52
#